data_AF-A0A954PUP5-F1
#
_entry.id   AF-A0A954PUP5-F1
#
_cell.length_a   1.000
_cell.length_b   1.000
_cell.length_c   1.000
_cell.angle_alpha   90.00
_cell.angle_beta   90.00
_cell.angle_gamma   90.00
#
_symmetry.space_group_name_H-M   'P 1'
#
loop_
_entity.id
_entity.type
_entity.pdbx_description
1 polymer ?
#
loop_
_entity_poly.entity_id
_entity_poly.type
_entity_poly.pdbx_seq_one_letter_code
_entity_poly.pdbx_strand_id
1 'polypeptide(L)'
;MTVAPRLPTTRWSLVIRAGANSADALTRQSARQSLEELCAIYWPALYGYLRRRGESRQDAEDLIQGFFANLLERDSIASADASRGRFRAFLYASLDHYVANEFRRENAIRRGGNTNTFSIDRGTLDDADRTLTTIEIPDNTTDPSALFDREWANCLIRQTMTQLQREYHDKGKGDWFAKLSPMLTSTDLTSQDRQQIAKDLGLSATALKVAIHRLRATYRERLLDAVAQTVENPEDCGKERQWLFEALGKP
;
A
#
# COMPACT_ATOMS: atom_id res chain seq x y z
N MET A 1 17.44 -35.59 3.50
CA MET A 1 17.48 -34.12 3.36
C MET A 1 16.05 -33.62 3.39
N THR A 2 15.58 -33.19 4.56
CA THR A 2 14.21 -32.75 4.77
C THR A 2 14.13 -31.30 4.29
N VAL A 3 13.49 -31.08 3.14
CA VAL A 3 13.18 -29.72 2.67
C VAL A 3 12.20 -29.13 3.68
N ALA A 4 12.68 -28.17 4.48
CA ALA A 4 11.83 -27.45 5.42
C ALA A 4 10.68 -26.79 4.64
N PRO A 5 9.43 -26.89 5.12
CA PRO A 5 8.30 -26.27 4.45
C PRO A 5 8.55 -24.76 4.37
N ARG A 6 8.45 -24.19 3.16
CA ARG A 6 8.45 -22.74 2.97
C ARG A 6 7.24 -22.19 3.72
N LEU A 7 7.49 -21.60 4.90
CA LEU A 7 6.47 -20.88 5.65
C LEU A 7 5.85 -19.82 4.72
N PRO A 8 4.51 -19.65 4.74
CA PRO A 8 3.88 -18.60 3.97
C PRO A 8 4.49 -17.26 4.38
N THR A 9 5.00 -16.52 3.40
CA THR A 9 5.74 -15.27 3.59
C THR A 9 4.78 -14.18 4.07
N THR A 10 4.53 -14.11 5.36
CA THR A 10 3.95 -12.90 5.95
C THR A 10 5.00 -11.78 5.84
N ARG A 11 4.57 -10.54 5.68
CA ARG A 11 5.42 -9.35 5.69
C ARG A 11 6.23 -9.27 6.99
N TRP A 12 5.77 -9.88 8.09
CA TRP A 12 6.58 -10.07 9.30
C TRP A 12 7.79 -10.98 9.12
N SER A 13 7.68 -12.07 8.35
CA SER A 13 8.86 -12.88 8.00
C SER A 13 9.89 -12.09 7.19
N LEU A 14 9.46 -11.09 6.40
CA LEU A 14 10.36 -10.15 5.73
C LEU A 14 10.97 -9.17 6.72
N VAL A 15 10.19 -8.64 7.67
CA VAL A 15 10.68 -7.74 8.75
C VAL A 15 11.74 -8.43 9.60
N ILE A 16 11.47 -9.66 10.06
CA ILE A 16 12.43 -10.45 10.86
C ILE A 16 13.71 -10.71 10.07
N ARG A 17 13.60 -11.10 8.79
CA ARG A 17 14.78 -11.33 7.94
C ARG A 17 15.53 -10.03 7.67
N ALA A 18 14.84 -8.92 7.44
CA ALA A 18 15.45 -7.62 7.20
C ALA A 18 16.19 -7.08 8.43
N GLY A 19 15.70 -7.37 9.64
CA GLY A 19 16.35 -7.04 10.91
C GLY A 19 17.42 -8.06 11.37
N ALA A 20 17.73 -9.08 10.58
CA ALA A 20 18.68 -10.10 10.97
C ALA A 20 20.13 -9.59 10.84
N ASN A 21 20.76 -9.29 11.98
CA ASN A 21 22.20 -9.00 12.04
C ASN A 21 23.00 -10.27 12.25
N SER A 22 23.68 -10.73 11.20
CA SER A 22 24.59 -11.89 11.25
C SER A 22 25.90 -11.59 10.54
N ALA A 23 27.00 -12.17 11.03
CA ALA A 23 28.30 -12.11 10.37
C ALA A 23 28.31 -12.93 9.05
N ASP A 24 27.43 -13.92 8.94
CA ASP A 24 27.30 -14.78 7.76
C ASP A 24 26.87 -13.98 6.52
N ALA A 25 27.57 -14.21 5.40
CA ALA A 25 27.37 -13.48 4.16
C ALA A 25 26.02 -13.79 3.51
N LEU A 26 25.55 -15.05 3.60
CA LEU A 26 24.27 -15.47 3.03
C LEU A 26 23.09 -14.82 3.78
N THR A 27 23.18 -14.78 5.11
CA THR A 27 22.18 -14.13 5.96
C THR A 27 22.11 -12.62 5.71
N ARG A 28 23.25 -11.93 5.58
CA ARG A 28 23.27 -10.49 5.21
C ARG A 28 22.67 -10.22 3.85
N GLN A 29 22.94 -11.07 2.87
CA GLN A 29 22.34 -10.93 1.54
C GLN A 29 20.82 -11.12 1.60
N SER A 30 20.34 -12.13 2.32
CA SER A 30 18.90 -12.34 2.54
C SER A 30 18.25 -11.19 3.30
N ALA A 31 18.93 -10.59 4.27
CA ALA A 31 18.42 -9.44 5.01
C ALA A 31 18.26 -8.22 4.10
N ARG A 32 19.27 -7.93 3.29
CA ARG A 32 19.23 -6.84 2.30
C ARG A 32 18.11 -7.02 1.27
N GLN A 33 17.93 -8.23 0.73
CA GLN A 33 16.83 -8.51 -0.20
C GLN A 33 15.46 -8.32 0.45
N SER A 34 15.30 -8.80 1.69
CA SER A 34 14.04 -8.66 2.43
C SER A 34 13.73 -7.19 2.73
N LEU A 35 14.75 -6.40 3.01
CA LEU A 35 14.65 -4.95 3.19
C LEU A 35 14.23 -4.24 1.89
N GLU A 36 14.90 -4.52 0.78
CA GLU A 36 14.58 -3.92 -0.52
C GLU A 36 13.11 -4.22 -0.89
N GLU A 37 12.66 -5.44 -0.63
CA GLU A 37 11.26 -5.84 -0.81
C GLU A 37 10.31 -5.08 0.14
N LEU A 38 10.64 -4.92 1.43
CA LEU A 38 9.85 -4.11 2.36
C LEU A 38 9.75 -2.65 1.91
N CYS A 39 10.87 -2.03 1.54
CA CYS A 39 10.88 -0.66 1.03
C CYS A 39 9.98 -0.53 -0.19
N ALA A 40 10.11 -1.44 -1.17
CA ALA A 40 9.27 -1.43 -2.37
C ALA A 40 7.78 -1.60 -2.06
N ILE A 41 7.44 -2.45 -1.09
CA ILE A 41 6.06 -2.69 -0.65
C ILE A 41 5.45 -1.45 -0.01
N TYR A 42 6.17 -0.77 0.90
CA TYR A 42 5.62 0.33 1.70
C TYR A 42 5.79 1.70 1.06
N TRP A 43 6.72 1.85 0.12
CA TRP A 43 7.01 3.12 -0.54
C TRP A 43 5.76 3.83 -1.10
N PRO A 44 4.89 3.17 -1.89
CA PRO A 44 3.71 3.86 -2.45
C PRO A 44 2.76 4.45 -1.41
N ALA A 45 2.59 3.77 -0.26
CA ALA A 45 1.70 4.23 0.80
C ALA A 45 2.32 5.38 1.62
N LEU A 46 3.61 5.31 1.90
CA LEU A 46 4.34 6.41 2.55
C LEU A 46 4.34 7.66 1.65
N TYR A 47 4.60 7.49 0.35
CA TYR A 47 4.54 8.57 -0.63
C TYR A 47 3.14 9.20 -0.68
N GLY A 48 2.10 8.38 -0.86
CA GLY A 48 0.71 8.85 -0.92
C GLY A 48 0.30 9.62 0.34
N TYR A 49 0.72 9.14 1.51
CA TYR A 49 0.50 9.83 2.79
C TYR A 49 1.16 11.21 2.83
N LEU A 50 2.44 11.34 2.46
CA LEU A 50 3.13 12.63 2.42
C LEU A 50 2.51 13.59 1.39
N ARG A 51 2.16 13.09 0.20
CA ARG A 51 1.47 13.91 -0.81
C ARG A 51 0.12 14.44 -0.32
N ARG A 52 -0.65 13.65 0.45
CA ARG A 52 -1.92 14.10 1.06
C ARG A 52 -1.73 15.04 2.25
N ARG A 53 -0.63 14.92 2.99
CA ARG A 53 -0.19 15.93 3.97
C ARG A 53 0.20 17.25 3.29
N GLY A 54 0.36 17.21 1.97
CA GLY A 54 0.61 18.31 1.05
C GLY A 54 2.08 18.63 0.87
N GLU A 55 2.95 17.64 1.11
CA GLU A 55 4.34 17.71 0.66
C GLU A 55 4.38 17.76 -0.87
N SER A 56 5.34 18.51 -1.41
CA SER A 56 5.58 18.50 -2.85
C SER A 56 6.06 17.12 -3.28
N ARG A 57 6.06 16.86 -4.59
CA ARG A 57 6.59 15.60 -5.12
C ARG A 57 8.05 15.40 -4.71
N GLN A 58 8.88 16.43 -4.88
CA GLN A 58 10.31 16.38 -4.59
C GLN A 58 10.54 16.17 -3.09
N ASP A 59 9.86 16.95 -2.25
CA ASP A 59 10.00 16.83 -0.79
C ASP A 59 9.55 15.45 -0.30
N ALA A 60 8.46 14.89 -0.85
CA ALA A 60 7.99 13.55 -0.48
C ALA A 60 8.97 12.45 -0.90
N GLU A 61 9.60 12.58 -2.07
CA GLU A 61 10.66 11.68 -2.56
C GLU A 61 11.90 11.75 -1.64
N ASP A 62 12.36 12.96 -1.33
CA ASP A 62 13.55 13.20 -0.49
C ASP A 62 13.33 12.76 0.96
N LEU A 63 12.18 13.10 1.56
CA LEU A 63 11.82 12.69 2.92
C LEU A 63 11.82 11.19 3.07
N ILE A 64 11.38 10.44 2.07
CA ILE A 64 11.27 8.98 2.20
C ILE A 64 12.58 8.28 1.87
N GLN A 65 13.38 8.81 0.96
CA GLN A 65 14.77 8.36 0.82
C GLN A 65 15.55 8.56 2.12
N GLY A 66 15.46 9.76 2.72
CA GLY A 66 16.11 10.05 4.00
C GLY A 66 15.57 9.21 5.16
N PHE A 67 14.25 8.99 5.20
CA PHE A 67 13.62 8.12 6.19
C PHE A 67 14.15 6.69 6.12
N PHE A 68 14.19 6.08 4.93
CA PHE A 68 14.71 4.72 4.78
C PHE A 68 16.21 4.65 5.11
N ALA A 69 17.00 5.65 4.72
CA ALA A 69 18.40 5.72 5.12
C ALA A 69 18.55 5.78 6.65
N ASN A 70 17.76 6.61 7.34
CA ASN A 70 17.78 6.72 8.79
C ASN A 70 17.32 5.44 9.50
N LEU A 71 16.29 4.79 8.94
CA LEU A 71 15.76 3.53 9.45
C LEU A 71 16.83 2.43 9.43
N LEU A 72 17.68 2.45 8.40
CA LEU A 72 18.79 1.52 8.22
C LEU A 72 20.00 1.82 9.10
N GLU A 73 20.41 3.09 9.18
CA GLU A 73 21.52 3.51 10.02
C GLU A 73 21.27 3.20 11.50
N ARG A 74 20.00 3.30 11.94
CA ARG A 74 19.60 3.04 13.33
C ARG A 74 19.24 1.58 13.62
N ASP A 75 19.28 0.72 12.61
CA ASP A 75 18.85 -0.68 12.71
C ASP A 75 17.44 -0.82 13.32
N SER A 76 16.58 0.16 13.03
CA SER A 76 15.26 0.28 13.66
C SER A 76 14.34 -0.89 13.29
N ILE A 77 14.59 -1.56 12.15
CA ILE A 77 13.85 -2.74 11.71
C ILE A 77 14.13 -3.94 12.62
N ALA A 78 15.37 -4.10 13.12
CA ALA A 78 15.70 -5.15 14.08
C ALA A 78 14.98 -4.95 15.43
N SER A 79 14.61 -3.70 15.76
CA SER A 79 13.84 -3.38 16.96
C SER A 79 12.32 -3.52 16.80
N ALA A 80 11.83 -3.81 15.58
CA ALA A 80 10.41 -3.97 15.32
C ALA A 80 9.89 -5.26 15.96
N ASP A 81 8.90 -5.12 16.83
CA ASP A 81 8.34 -6.22 17.61
C ASP A 81 6.88 -6.45 17.22
N ALA A 82 6.57 -7.65 16.75
CA ALA A 82 5.23 -8.03 16.32
C ALA A 82 4.22 -8.07 17.46
N SER A 83 4.68 -8.28 18.71
CA SER A 83 3.83 -8.21 19.90
C SER A 83 3.34 -6.79 20.22
N ARG A 84 4.06 -5.76 19.73
CA ARG A 84 3.73 -4.34 19.95
C ARG A 84 2.74 -3.80 18.94
N GLY A 85 2.32 -4.61 17.97
CA GLY A 85 1.31 -4.25 16.98
C GLY A 85 1.79 -4.45 15.56
N ARG A 86 1.09 -3.84 14.60
CA ARG A 86 1.34 -4.07 13.16
C ARG A 86 2.52 -3.25 12.67
N PHE A 87 3.35 -3.84 11.81
CA PHE A 87 4.51 -3.16 11.22
C PHE A 87 4.14 -1.86 10.48
N ARG A 88 2.94 -1.80 9.88
CA ARG A 88 2.41 -0.58 9.23
C ARG A 88 2.25 0.59 10.21
N ALA A 89 1.81 0.33 11.44
CA ALA A 89 1.67 1.36 12.47
C ALA A 89 3.04 1.84 12.97
N PHE A 90 4.00 0.92 13.09
CA PHE A 90 5.39 1.26 13.39
C PHE A 90 6.01 2.17 12.29
N LEU A 91 5.81 1.82 11.01
CA LEU A 91 6.32 2.62 9.89
C LEU A 91 5.69 4.02 9.86
N TYR A 92 4.37 4.11 10.04
CA TYR A 92 3.69 5.39 10.13
C TYR A 92 4.25 6.27 11.25
N ALA A 93 4.31 5.75 12.48
CA ALA A 93 4.81 6.50 13.63
C ALA A 93 6.27 6.91 13.44
N SER A 94 7.10 6.01 12.90
CA SER A 94 8.51 6.30 12.63
C SER A 94 8.69 7.38 11.56
N LEU A 95 7.89 7.34 10.49
CA LEU A 95 7.91 8.36 9.45
C LEU A 95 7.46 9.71 9.98
N ASP A 96 6.35 9.76 10.75
CA ASP A 96 5.85 11.04 11.28
C ASP A 96 6.87 11.68 12.25
N HIS A 97 7.51 10.88 13.09
CA HIS A 97 8.61 11.35 13.94
C HIS A 97 9.81 11.83 13.13
N TYR A 98 10.18 11.11 12.07
CA TYR A 98 11.28 11.49 11.18
C TYR A 98 11.01 12.84 10.50
N VAL A 99 9.83 13.00 9.90
CA VAL A 99 9.42 14.25 9.24
C VAL A 99 9.40 15.42 10.25
N ALA A 100 8.86 15.20 11.45
CA ALA A 100 8.89 16.22 12.51
C ALA A 100 10.31 16.58 12.97
N ASN A 101 11.25 15.65 12.94
CA ASN A 101 12.67 15.92 13.23
C ASN A 101 13.32 16.74 12.12
N GLU A 102 13.06 16.42 10.85
CA GLU A 102 13.59 17.15 9.71
C GLU A 102 13.12 18.60 9.67
N PHE A 103 11.81 18.85 9.86
CA PHE A 103 11.29 20.21 9.98
C PHE A 103 11.92 20.98 11.14
N ARG A 104 12.16 20.33 12.29
CA ARG A 104 12.84 20.97 13.42
C ARG A 104 14.29 21.30 13.09
N ARG A 105 15.00 20.41 12.39
CA ARG A 105 16.39 20.59 11.95
C ARG A 105 16.52 21.74 10.97
N GLU A 106 15.69 21.79 9.94
CA GLU A 106 15.66 22.91 8.98
C GLU A 106 15.40 24.25 9.67
N ASN A 107 14.42 24.30 10.57
CA ASN A 107 14.09 25.52 11.30
C ASN A 107 15.16 25.92 12.32
N ALA A 108 15.96 25.00 12.83
CA ALA A 108 17.11 25.31 13.67
C ALA A 108 18.26 25.89 12.83
N ILE A 109 18.51 25.33 11.66
CA ILE A 109 19.50 25.84 10.69
C ILE A 109 19.12 27.25 10.24
N ARG A 110 17.85 27.50 9.87
CA ARG A 110 17.34 28.83 9.49
C ARG A 110 17.40 29.84 10.65
N ARG A 111 17.25 29.41 11.91
CA ARG A 111 17.41 30.28 13.09
C ARG A 111 18.87 30.58 13.43
N GLY A 112 19.82 29.73 13.02
CA GLY A 112 21.26 29.98 13.13
C GLY A 112 21.82 30.88 12.04
N GLY A 113 21.08 31.11 10.95
CA GLY A 113 21.45 32.00 9.83
C GLY A 113 20.35 33.01 9.54
N ASN A 114 20.42 34.19 10.17
CA ASN A 114 19.48 35.30 10.16
C ASN A 114 18.75 35.57 8.81
N THR A 115 17.66 34.86 8.50
CA THR A 115 16.73 35.21 7.42
C THR A 115 15.27 34.96 7.80
N ASN A 116 14.46 35.93 7.41
CA ASN A 116 13.04 36.12 7.70
C ASN A 116 12.19 34.93 7.22
N THR A 117 11.24 34.51 8.05
CA THR A 117 10.26 33.44 7.76
C THR A 117 9.46 33.71 6.49
N PHE A 118 9.51 32.79 5.52
CA PHE A 118 8.55 32.74 4.42
C PHE A 118 7.36 31.85 4.80
N SER A 119 6.16 32.43 4.78
CA SER A 119 4.90 31.71 4.72
C SER A 119 4.76 31.18 3.30
N ILE A 120 4.77 29.86 3.11
CA ILE A 120 4.64 29.24 1.78
C ILE A 120 3.17 29.26 1.39
N ASP A 121 2.85 30.09 0.40
CA ASP A 121 1.59 30.07 -0.33
C ASP A 121 1.57 28.82 -1.23
N ARG A 122 0.64 27.89 -0.96
CA ARG A 122 0.55 26.57 -1.61
C ARG A 122 -0.12 26.72 -2.98
N GLY A 123 0.66 27.08 -3.99
CA GLY A 123 0.20 27.27 -5.37
C GLY A 123 0.44 26.08 -6.29
N THR A 124 -0.66 25.61 -6.90
CA THR A 124 -0.79 24.83 -8.16
C THR A 124 -0.15 23.43 -8.25
N LEU A 125 -1.00 22.43 -8.04
CA LEU A 125 -0.78 21.01 -8.31
C LEU A 125 -0.78 20.74 -9.83
N ASP A 126 0.14 19.90 -10.29
CA ASP A 126 0.34 19.53 -11.70
C ASP A 126 -0.71 18.50 -12.16
N ASP A 127 -1.02 18.41 -13.47
CA ASP A 127 -2.21 17.70 -13.99
C ASP A 127 -2.27 16.18 -13.68
N ALA A 128 -1.15 15.56 -13.30
CA ALA A 128 -1.10 14.17 -12.82
C ALA A 128 -1.64 13.98 -11.38
N ASP A 129 -1.74 15.06 -10.58
CA ASP A 129 -2.26 15.03 -9.21
C ASP A 129 -3.80 15.00 -9.14
N ARG A 130 -4.50 15.30 -10.23
CA ARG A 130 -5.98 15.30 -10.27
C ARG A 130 -6.58 13.97 -9.87
N THR A 131 -5.96 12.84 -10.20
CA THR A 131 -6.46 11.52 -9.82
C THR A 131 -6.35 11.23 -8.32
N LEU A 132 -5.37 11.85 -7.62
CA LEU A 132 -5.21 11.72 -6.16
C LEU A 132 -6.09 12.71 -5.38
N THR A 133 -6.40 13.87 -5.98
CA THR A 133 -7.27 14.93 -5.38
C THR A 133 -8.76 14.78 -5.70
N THR A 134 -9.17 13.97 -6.68
CA THR A 134 -10.60 13.78 -7.04
C THR A 134 -11.37 12.91 -6.03
N ILE A 135 -10.70 12.31 -5.05
CA ILE A 135 -11.40 11.66 -3.93
C ILE A 135 -11.75 12.78 -2.94
N GLU A 136 -12.96 13.31 -3.02
CA GLU A 136 -13.55 14.14 -1.98
C GLU A 136 -13.36 13.41 -0.64
N ILE A 137 -12.46 13.92 0.20
CA ILE A 137 -12.24 13.41 1.54
C ILE A 137 -13.38 14.01 2.36
N PRO A 138 -14.29 13.20 2.95
CA PRO A 138 -15.22 13.73 3.93
C PRO A 138 -14.39 14.39 5.04
N ASP A 139 -14.77 15.60 5.42
CA ASP A 139 -14.11 16.54 6.36
C ASP A 139 -13.89 15.99 7.79
N ASN A 140 -14.04 14.68 7.99
CA ASN A 140 -14.02 13.95 9.25
C ASN A 140 -12.92 12.87 9.34
N THR A 141 -11.83 12.97 8.57
CA THR A 141 -10.63 12.13 8.84
C THR A 141 -9.50 12.98 9.41
N THR A 142 -9.71 13.50 10.61
CA THR A 142 -8.74 14.34 11.34
C THR A 142 -7.55 13.54 11.91
N ASP A 143 -7.57 12.21 11.83
CA ASP A 143 -6.48 11.34 12.30
C ASP A 143 -5.49 11.00 11.16
N PRO A 144 -4.23 11.48 11.22
CA PRO A 144 -3.24 11.16 10.19
C PRO A 144 -2.87 9.67 10.13
N SER A 145 -3.08 8.91 11.21
CA SER A 145 -2.92 7.44 11.19
C SER A 145 -3.98 6.79 10.31
N ALA A 146 -5.23 7.29 10.35
CA ALA A 146 -6.31 6.80 9.50
C ALA A 146 -6.08 7.15 8.02
N LEU A 147 -5.47 8.30 7.72
CA LEU A 147 -5.07 8.67 6.35
C LEU A 147 -4.01 7.72 5.79
N PHE A 148 -2.99 7.37 6.58
CA PHE A 148 -1.99 6.39 6.19
C PHE A 148 -2.61 5.00 5.97
N ASP A 149 -3.49 4.57 6.88
CA ASP A 149 -4.20 3.31 6.77
C ASP A 149 -5.06 3.23 5.49
N ARG A 150 -5.72 4.33 5.12
CA ARG A 150 -6.47 4.43 3.87
C ARG A 150 -5.57 4.33 2.64
N GLU A 151 -4.42 5.01 2.63
CA GLU A 151 -3.46 4.90 1.52
C GLU A 151 -2.89 3.48 1.41
N TRP A 152 -2.66 2.84 2.54
CA TRP A 152 -2.25 1.45 2.56
C TRP A 152 -3.31 0.51 1.98
N ALA A 153 -4.58 0.69 2.37
CA ALA A 153 -5.71 -0.07 1.80
C ALA A 153 -5.81 0.14 0.27
N ASN A 154 -5.66 1.38 -0.20
CA ASN A 154 -5.62 1.69 -1.64
C ASN A 154 -4.46 1.00 -2.37
N CYS A 155 -3.27 0.92 -1.75
CA CYS A 155 -2.14 0.21 -2.31
C CYS A 155 -2.42 -1.30 -2.44
N LEU A 156 -3.03 -1.92 -1.43
CA LEU A 156 -3.43 -3.33 -1.48
C LEU A 156 -4.43 -3.61 -2.60
N ILE A 157 -5.43 -2.74 -2.78
CA ILE A 157 -6.41 -2.85 -3.88
C ILE A 157 -5.70 -2.76 -5.23
N ARG A 158 -4.87 -1.73 -5.44
CA ARG A 158 -4.14 -1.52 -6.70
C ARG A 158 -3.25 -2.72 -7.02
N GLN A 159 -2.47 -3.18 -6.05
CA GLN A 159 -1.58 -4.34 -6.20
C GLN A 159 -2.37 -5.61 -6.57
N THR A 160 -3.48 -5.87 -5.87
CA THR A 160 -4.35 -7.02 -6.13
C THR A 160 -4.94 -6.96 -7.54
N MET A 161 -5.40 -5.78 -7.97
CA MET A 161 -5.94 -5.57 -9.30
C MET A 161 -4.87 -5.79 -10.39
N THR A 162 -3.66 -5.26 -10.21
CA THR A 162 -2.54 -5.46 -11.13
C THR A 162 -2.12 -6.93 -11.21
N GLN A 163 -2.08 -7.64 -10.09
CA GLN A 163 -1.77 -9.07 -10.08
C GLN A 163 -2.83 -9.87 -10.83
N LEU A 164 -4.12 -9.60 -10.58
CA LEU A 164 -5.23 -10.28 -11.25
C LEU A 164 -5.23 -10.00 -12.76
N GLN A 165 -4.91 -8.76 -13.16
CA GLN A 165 -4.74 -8.40 -14.57
C GLN A 165 -3.64 -9.23 -15.25
N ARG A 166 -2.48 -9.36 -14.60
CA ARG A 166 -1.36 -10.18 -15.11
C ARG A 166 -1.77 -11.64 -15.24
N GLU A 167 -2.40 -12.22 -14.22
CA GLU A 167 -2.87 -13.62 -14.27
C GLU A 167 -3.84 -13.89 -15.42
N TYR A 168 -4.71 -12.93 -15.75
CA TYR A 168 -5.62 -13.05 -16.88
C TYR A 168 -4.89 -12.86 -18.21
N HIS A 169 -3.94 -11.92 -18.28
CA HIS A 169 -3.12 -11.70 -19.47
C HIS A 169 -2.30 -12.96 -19.81
N ASP A 170 -1.65 -13.57 -18.82
CA ASP A 170 -0.84 -14.80 -18.99
C ASP A 170 -1.67 -16.00 -19.46
N LYS A 171 -2.98 -16.00 -19.15
CA LYS A 171 -3.95 -17.00 -19.62
C LYS A 171 -4.53 -16.67 -21.01
N GLY A 172 -4.04 -15.63 -21.69
CA GLY A 172 -4.57 -15.15 -22.97
C GLY A 172 -5.96 -14.49 -22.85
N LYS A 173 -6.33 -14.06 -21.65
CA LYS A 173 -7.66 -13.49 -21.31
C LYS A 173 -7.57 -12.02 -20.89
N GLY A 174 -6.61 -11.28 -21.45
CA GLY A 174 -6.45 -9.84 -21.18
C GLY A 174 -7.70 -9.03 -21.55
N ASP A 175 -8.24 -9.24 -22.74
CA ASP A 175 -9.45 -8.54 -23.22
C ASP A 175 -10.69 -8.85 -22.37
N TRP A 176 -10.78 -10.09 -21.91
CA TRP A 176 -11.80 -10.52 -20.95
C TRP A 176 -11.69 -9.74 -19.65
N PHE A 177 -10.49 -9.63 -19.10
CA PHE A 177 -10.27 -8.89 -17.87
C PHE A 177 -10.59 -7.41 -18.04
N ALA A 178 -10.16 -6.78 -19.15
CA ALA A 178 -10.43 -5.37 -19.43
C ALA A 178 -11.94 -5.05 -19.49
N LYS A 179 -12.75 -5.97 -20.04
CA LYS A 179 -14.22 -5.81 -20.10
C LYS A 179 -14.93 -6.13 -18.78
N LEU A 180 -14.40 -7.07 -17.97
CA LEU A 180 -15.04 -7.51 -16.73
C LEU A 180 -14.60 -6.73 -15.48
N SER A 181 -13.37 -6.20 -15.44
CA SER A 181 -12.82 -5.52 -14.27
C SER A 181 -13.61 -4.28 -13.83
N PRO A 182 -14.21 -3.45 -14.72
CA PRO A 182 -15.05 -2.33 -14.29
C PRO A 182 -16.29 -2.80 -13.51
N MET A 183 -16.75 -4.03 -13.76
CA MET A 183 -17.93 -4.62 -13.10
C MET A 183 -17.63 -5.10 -11.67
N LEU A 184 -16.37 -5.04 -11.22
CA LEU A 184 -16.01 -5.28 -9.82
C LEU A 184 -16.42 -4.11 -8.92
N THR A 185 -16.28 -2.88 -9.40
CA THR A 185 -16.50 -1.64 -8.65
C THR A 185 -17.81 -0.94 -9.02
N SER A 186 -18.33 -1.12 -10.22
CA SER A 186 -19.54 -0.43 -10.67
C SER A 186 -20.81 -1.15 -10.21
N THR A 187 -21.60 -0.47 -9.37
CA THR A 187 -22.98 -0.86 -9.03
C THR A 187 -23.98 -0.45 -10.12
N ASP A 188 -23.59 0.48 -11.00
CA ASP A 188 -24.49 1.22 -11.90
C ASP A 188 -24.62 0.64 -13.32
N LEU A 189 -24.01 -0.51 -13.60
CA LEU A 189 -24.11 -1.13 -14.93
C LEU A 189 -25.54 -1.59 -15.21
N THR A 190 -26.14 -1.04 -16.26
CA THR A 190 -27.49 -1.38 -16.69
C THR A 190 -27.54 -2.81 -17.23
N SER A 191 -28.75 -3.38 -17.33
CA SER A 191 -28.95 -4.68 -17.96
C SER A 191 -28.51 -4.69 -19.44
N GLN A 192 -28.59 -3.54 -20.12
CA GLN A 192 -28.20 -3.39 -21.52
C GLN A 192 -26.67 -3.42 -21.68
N ASP A 193 -25.92 -2.77 -20.78
CA ASP A 193 -24.45 -2.82 -20.78
C ASP A 193 -23.93 -4.25 -20.59
N ARG A 194 -24.56 -5.00 -19.68
CA ARG A 194 -24.22 -6.41 -19.45
C ARG A 194 -24.51 -7.26 -20.68
N GLN A 195 -25.61 -7.01 -21.39
CA GLN A 195 -25.91 -7.73 -22.63
C GLN A 195 -24.90 -7.43 -23.74
N GLN A 196 -24.49 -6.17 -23.89
CA GLN A 196 -23.48 -5.80 -24.89
C GLN A 196 -22.13 -6.45 -24.57
N ILE A 197 -21.69 -6.40 -23.32
CA ILE A 197 -20.45 -7.04 -22.87
C ILE A 197 -20.51 -8.56 -23.07
N ALA A 198 -21.65 -9.19 -22.81
CA ALA A 198 -21.83 -10.62 -23.06
C ALA A 198 -21.66 -10.95 -24.56
N LYS A 199 -22.25 -10.16 -25.46
CA LYS A 199 -22.09 -10.32 -26.91
C LYS A 199 -20.64 -10.16 -27.35
N ASP A 200 -19.97 -9.11 -26.88
CA ASP A 200 -18.58 -8.83 -27.21
C ASP A 200 -17.62 -9.94 -26.78
N LEU A 201 -17.95 -10.63 -25.68
CA LEU A 201 -17.17 -11.76 -25.15
C LEU A 201 -17.62 -13.13 -25.71
N GLY A 202 -18.65 -13.17 -26.56
CA GLY A 202 -19.23 -14.41 -27.08
C GLY A 202 -19.93 -15.26 -26.00
N LEU A 203 -20.46 -14.64 -24.96
CA LEU A 203 -21.09 -15.29 -23.81
C LEU A 203 -22.60 -15.13 -23.78
N SER A 204 -23.28 -16.09 -23.15
CA SER A 204 -24.65 -15.91 -22.70
C SER A 204 -24.68 -14.97 -21.48
N ALA A 205 -25.83 -14.32 -21.25
CA ALA A 205 -26.01 -13.48 -20.06
C ALA A 205 -25.77 -14.25 -18.74
N THR A 206 -26.11 -15.55 -18.71
CA THR A 206 -25.84 -16.42 -17.56
C THR A 206 -24.35 -16.71 -17.40
N ALA A 207 -23.63 -16.99 -18.51
CA ALA A 207 -22.19 -17.21 -18.48
C ALA A 207 -21.42 -15.95 -18.04
N LEU A 208 -21.86 -14.76 -18.47
CA LEU A 208 -21.31 -13.49 -18.01
C LEU A 208 -21.47 -13.31 -16.49
N LYS A 209 -22.66 -13.57 -15.94
CA LYS A 209 -22.90 -13.50 -14.48
C LYS A 209 -21.95 -14.42 -13.70
N VAL A 210 -21.77 -15.65 -14.18
CA VAL A 210 -20.85 -16.62 -13.56
C VAL A 210 -19.39 -16.14 -13.64
N ALA A 211 -18.98 -15.57 -14.78
CA ALA A 211 -17.64 -15.02 -14.96
C ALA A 211 -17.36 -13.86 -13.99
N ILE A 212 -18.31 -12.92 -13.84
CA ILE A 212 -18.20 -11.82 -12.87
C ILE A 212 -18.14 -12.36 -11.44
N HIS A 213 -18.98 -13.34 -11.10
CA HIS A 213 -18.98 -13.95 -9.77
C HIS A 213 -17.62 -14.61 -9.46
N ARG A 214 -17.06 -15.36 -10.41
CA ARG A 214 -15.70 -15.94 -10.26
C ARG A 214 -14.62 -14.88 -10.13
N LEU A 215 -14.70 -13.81 -10.92
CA LEU A 215 -13.74 -12.71 -10.84
C LEU A 215 -13.79 -12.04 -9.46
N ARG A 216 -14.99 -11.76 -8.94
CA ARG A 216 -15.19 -11.22 -7.57
C ARG A 216 -14.66 -12.15 -6.50
N ALA A 217 -14.92 -13.45 -6.61
CA ALA A 217 -14.42 -14.44 -5.66
C ALA A 217 -12.88 -14.48 -5.65
N THR A 218 -12.27 -14.53 -6.84
CA THR A 218 -10.80 -14.55 -7.00
C THR A 218 -10.16 -13.26 -6.50
N TYR A 219 -10.75 -12.10 -6.84
CA TYR A 219 -10.30 -10.80 -6.34
C TYR A 219 -10.36 -10.73 -4.81
N ARG A 220 -11.48 -11.18 -4.22
CA ARG A 220 -11.64 -11.22 -2.76
C ARG A 220 -10.59 -12.14 -2.13
N GLU A 221 -10.41 -13.35 -2.64
CA GLU A 221 -9.41 -14.29 -2.13
C GLU A 221 -8.01 -13.68 -2.14
N ARG A 222 -7.58 -13.09 -3.27
CA ARG A 222 -6.28 -12.44 -3.41
C ARG A 222 -6.10 -11.25 -2.48
N LEU A 223 -7.13 -10.42 -2.33
CA LEU A 223 -7.10 -9.28 -1.42
C LEU A 223 -6.99 -9.74 0.03
N LEU A 224 -7.73 -10.80 0.40
CA LEU A 224 -7.66 -11.40 1.73
C LEU A 224 -6.31 -12.07 1.99
N ASP A 225 -5.68 -12.69 0.99
CA ASP A 225 -4.33 -13.24 1.10
C ASP A 225 -3.30 -12.13 1.31
N ALA A 226 -3.39 -11.02 0.56
CA ALA A 226 -2.51 -9.87 0.72
C ALA A 226 -2.65 -9.21 2.11
N VAL A 227 -3.86 -9.22 2.67
CA VAL A 227 -4.15 -8.79 4.04
C VAL A 227 -3.64 -9.82 5.07
N ALA A 228 -3.81 -11.12 4.83
CA ALA A 228 -3.26 -12.14 5.72
C ALA A 228 -1.72 -12.07 5.80
N GLN A 229 -1.07 -11.61 4.74
CA GLN A 229 0.37 -11.35 4.77
C GLN A 229 0.76 -10.16 5.64
N THR A 230 -0.14 -9.26 6.05
CA THR A 230 0.22 -8.13 6.95
C THR A 230 0.22 -8.51 8.42
N VAL A 231 -0.30 -9.68 8.78
CA VAL A 231 -0.36 -10.18 10.17
C VAL A 231 0.64 -11.31 10.39
N GLU A 232 1.17 -11.42 11.60
CA GLU A 232 2.07 -12.52 11.99
C GLU A 232 1.28 -13.81 12.20
N ASN A 233 0.16 -13.70 12.94
CA ASN A 233 -0.69 -14.83 13.30
C ASN A 233 -1.93 -14.90 12.40
N PRO A 234 -2.27 -16.08 11.84
CA PRO A 234 -3.49 -16.27 11.06
C PRO A 234 -4.78 -15.89 11.79
N GLU A 235 -4.81 -15.99 13.12
CA GLU A 235 -5.96 -15.64 13.96
C GLU A 235 -6.29 -14.14 13.94
N ASP A 236 -5.29 -13.28 13.74
CA ASP A 236 -5.47 -11.83 13.63
C ASP A 236 -5.99 -11.40 12.24
N CYS A 237 -6.04 -12.33 11.27
CA CYS A 237 -6.56 -12.05 9.93
C CYS A 237 -8.02 -11.55 9.99
N GLY A 238 -8.84 -12.04 10.94
CA GLY A 238 -10.22 -11.57 11.12
C GLY A 238 -10.31 -10.06 11.41
N LYS A 239 -9.46 -9.55 12.32
CA LYS A 239 -9.41 -8.13 12.67
C LYS A 239 -8.89 -7.28 11.52
N GLU A 240 -7.89 -7.78 10.79
CA GLU A 240 -7.30 -7.04 9.67
C GLU A 240 -8.26 -6.96 8.47
N ARG A 241 -9.10 -7.98 8.26
CA ARG A 241 -10.20 -7.94 7.29
C ARG A 241 -11.21 -6.85 7.62
N GLN A 242 -11.63 -6.77 8.89
CA GLN A 242 -12.54 -5.73 9.34
C GLN A 242 -11.92 -4.34 9.18
N TRP A 243 -10.64 -4.19 9.55
CA TRP A 243 -9.88 -2.96 9.33
C TRP A 243 -9.90 -2.51 7.87
N LEU A 244 -9.72 -3.42 6.89
CA LEU A 244 -9.72 -3.04 5.48
C LEU A 244 -11.02 -2.37 5.06
N PHE A 245 -12.17 -2.89 5.52
CA PHE A 245 -13.47 -2.28 5.24
C PHE A 245 -13.65 -0.93 5.94
N GLU A 246 -13.13 -0.78 7.15
CA GLU A 246 -13.18 0.48 7.90
C GLU A 246 -12.29 1.56 7.24
N ALA A 247 -11.08 1.21 6.81
CA ALA A 247 -10.12 2.12 6.19
C ALA A 247 -10.58 2.65 4.82
N LEU A 248 -11.36 1.85 4.08
CA LEU A 248 -11.91 2.25 2.78
C LEU A 248 -13.19 3.09 2.91
N GLY A 249 -13.72 3.25 4.12
CA GLY A 249 -15.06 3.74 4.36
C GLY A 249 -16.08 2.64 4.07
N LYS A 250 -17.03 2.43 5.00
CA LYS A 250 -18.21 1.64 4.66
C LYS A 250 -18.91 2.32 3.46
N PRO A 251 -19.38 1.54 2.46
CA PRO A 251 -20.21 2.09 1.40
C PRO A 251 -21.45 2.79 1.96
#